data_AF-A0A139NRY5-F1
#
_entry.id   AF-A0A139NRY5-F1
#
_cell.length_a   1.000
_cell.length_b   1.000
_cell.length_c   1.000
_cell.angle_alpha   90.00
_cell.angle_beta   90.00
_cell.angle_gamma   90.00
#
_symmetry.space_group_name_H-M   'P 1'
#
loop_
_entity.id
_entity.type
_entity.pdbx_description
1 polymer ?
#
loop_
_entity_poly.entity_id
_entity_poly.type
_entity_poly.pdbx_seq_one_letter_code
_entity_poly.pdbx_strand_id
1 'polypeptide(L)'
;MESDLQAVFQEEQALLTSFQETSGTGQFVSYPNLLLWGVTNGASFPLIRRFLKTEILVNDEMSAIVETLWGNEGNMVKTAQDLYLHRNTLQYKLDKFYQRSGLNLKHLDDLALSYLLLLEK
;
A
#
# COMPACT_ATOMS: atom_id res chain seq x y z
N MET A 1 -20.12 -2.12 9.28
CA MET A 1 -20.04 -2.04 7.79
C MET A 1 -20.24 -0.62 7.29
N GLU A 2 -21.42 0.01 7.35
CA GLU A 2 -21.56 1.43 6.93
C GLU A 2 -20.82 2.43 7.83
N SER A 3 -20.79 2.21 9.16
CA SER A 3 -20.05 3.10 10.07
C SER A 3 -18.54 3.04 9.90
N ASP A 4 -17.99 1.91 9.43
CA ASP A 4 -16.55 1.73 9.25
C ASP A 4 -16.06 2.49 8.01
N LEU A 5 -16.85 2.49 6.93
CA LEU A 5 -16.53 3.22 5.70
C LEU A 5 -16.54 4.73 5.94
N GLN A 6 -17.51 5.25 6.70
CA GLN A 6 -17.54 6.66 7.05
C GLN A 6 -16.30 7.08 7.84
N ALA A 7 -15.89 6.27 8.82
CA ALA A 7 -14.72 6.56 9.64
C ALA A 7 -13.42 6.53 8.82
N VAL A 8 -13.27 5.54 7.93
CA VAL A 8 -12.13 5.46 7.00
C VAL A 8 -12.09 6.66 6.06
N PHE A 9 -13.24 7.06 5.52
CA PHE A 9 -13.33 8.23 4.64
C PHE A 9 -12.98 9.53 5.38
N GLN A 10 -13.44 9.71 6.61
CA GLN A 10 -13.08 10.87 7.43
C GLN A 10 -11.58 10.93 7.71
N GLU A 11 -10.95 9.79 7.96
CA GLU A 11 -9.50 9.68 8.16
C GLU A 11 -8.72 10.04 6.88
N GLU A 12 -9.17 9.57 5.71
CA GLU A 12 -8.60 9.95 4.41
C GLU A 12 -8.73 11.46 4.15
N GLN A 13 -9.88 12.05 4.43
CA GLN A 13 -10.10 13.50 4.27
C GLN A 13 -9.21 14.33 5.20
N ALA A 14 -9.00 13.86 6.43
CA ALA A 14 -8.08 14.50 7.37
C ALA A 14 -6.64 14.50 6.84
N LEU A 15 -6.17 13.36 6.31
CA LEU A 15 -4.87 13.27 5.65
C LEU A 15 -4.74 14.21 4.47
N LEU A 16 -5.75 14.24 3.60
CA LEU A 16 -5.76 15.09 2.42
C LEU A 16 -5.68 16.58 2.80
N THR A 17 -6.39 16.98 3.86
CA THR A 17 -6.37 18.35 4.37
C THR A 17 -4.96 18.71 4.87
N SER A 18 -4.34 17.85 5.69
CA SER A 18 -2.96 18.06 6.15
C SER A 18 -1.93 18.11 5.01
N PHE A 19 -2.13 17.32 3.96
CA PHE A 19 -1.31 17.37 2.75
C PHE A 19 -1.44 18.72 2.03
N GLN A 20 -2.68 19.21 1.85
CA GLN A 20 -2.94 20.47 1.15
C GLN A 20 -2.38 21.68 1.91
N GLU A 21 -2.41 21.66 3.24
CA GLU A 21 -1.80 22.70 4.08
C GLU A 21 -0.28 22.77 3.89
N THR A 22 0.38 21.62 3.64
CA THR A 22 1.84 21.54 3.50
C THR A 22 2.30 21.82 2.06
N SER A 23 1.57 21.31 1.07
CA SER A 23 1.98 21.31 -0.36
C SER A 23 1.39 22.47 -1.17
N GLY A 24 0.47 23.24 -0.58
CA GLY A 24 -0.24 24.34 -1.24
C GLY A 24 -1.57 23.90 -1.87
N THR A 25 -2.54 24.80 -1.85
CA THR A 25 -3.90 24.58 -2.35
C THR A 25 -3.91 24.26 -3.85
N GLY A 26 -4.61 23.19 -4.24
CA GLY A 26 -4.83 22.82 -5.64
C GLY A 26 -3.89 21.75 -6.20
N GLN A 27 -2.98 21.18 -5.41
CA GLN A 27 -2.23 20.00 -5.82
C GLN A 27 -3.09 18.74 -5.76
N PHE A 28 -3.04 17.95 -6.84
CA PHE A 28 -3.63 16.62 -6.91
C PHE A 28 -2.62 15.59 -6.41
N VAL A 29 -3.08 14.67 -5.58
CA VAL A 29 -2.27 13.56 -5.07
C VAL A 29 -3.05 12.27 -5.26
N SER A 30 -2.37 11.22 -5.71
CA SER A 30 -2.96 9.89 -5.78
C SER A 30 -3.11 9.32 -4.37
N TYR A 31 -4.06 8.39 -4.20
CA TYR A 31 -4.25 7.70 -2.92
C TYR A 31 -2.95 7.10 -2.34
N PRO A 32 -2.15 6.32 -3.10
CA PRO A 32 -0.90 5.77 -2.57
C PRO A 32 0.10 6.85 -2.13
N ASN A 33 0.22 7.93 -2.90
CA ASN A 33 1.17 9.00 -2.59
C ASN A 33 0.72 9.84 -1.39
N LEU A 34 -0.59 10.00 -1.18
CA LEU A 34 -1.12 10.64 0.02
C LEU A 34 -0.77 9.82 1.27
N LEU A 35 -0.93 8.50 1.20
CA LEU A 35 -0.58 7.62 2.30
C LEU A 35 0.92 7.57 2.56
N LEU A 36 1.74 7.51 1.51
CA LEU A 36 3.20 7.55 1.61
C LEU A 36 3.67 8.88 2.23
N TRP A 37 3.08 10.00 1.81
CA TRP A 37 3.29 11.29 2.45
C TRP A 37 2.90 11.24 3.93
N GLY A 38 1.75 10.64 4.25
CA GLY A 38 1.27 10.48 5.62
C GLY A 38 2.26 9.69 6.50
N VAL A 39 2.77 8.55 6.02
CA VAL A 39 3.80 7.77 6.73
C VAL A 39 5.07 8.60 6.95
N THR A 40 5.56 9.25 5.90
CA THR A 40 6.83 10.00 5.95
C THR A 40 6.77 11.28 6.79
N ASN A 41 5.58 11.86 6.95
CA ASN A 41 5.36 13.07 7.76
C ASN A 41 4.79 12.77 9.15
N GLY A 42 4.70 11.49 9.55
CA GLY A 42 4.22 11.09 10.87
C GLY A 42 2.72 11.31 11.09
N ALA A 43 1.94 11.41 10.01
CA ALA A 43 0.48 11.52 10.09
C ALA A 43 -0.13 10.19 10.58
N SER A 44 -1.15 10.31 11.42
CA SER A 44 -1.85 9.16 11.99
C SER A 44 -3.10 8.83 11.19
N PHE A 45 -3.18 7.59 10.71
CA PHE A 45 -4.33 7.03 9.99
C PHE A 45 -4.54 5.56 10.38
N PRO A 46 -4.89 5.28 11.66
CA PRO A 46 -4.95 3.92 12.19
C PRO A 46 -5.94 3.01 11.46
N LEU A 47 -7.06 3.51 10.93
CA LEU A 47 -8.06 2.66 10.27
C LEU A 47 -7.59 2.18 8.90
N ILE A 48 -7.12 3.10 8.05
CA ILE A 48 -6.53 2.78 6.75
C ILE A 48 -5.29 1.91 6.95
N ARG A 49 -4.43 2.26 7.92
CA ARG A 49 -3.23 1.47 8.24
C ARG A 49 -3.60 0.04 8.66
N ARG A 50 -4.59 -0.13 9.54
CA ARG A 50 -5.07 -1.45 9.97
C ARG A 50 -5.63 -2.24 8.79
N PHE A 51 -6.41 -1.60 7.92
CA PHE A 51 -6.97 -2.23 6.73
C PHE A 51 -5.87 -2.74 5.79
N LEU A 52 -4.90 -1.89 5.43
CA LEU A 52 -3.78 -2.27 4.57
C LEU A 52 -2.90 -3.35 5.20
N LYS A 53 -2.58 -3.23 6.51
CA LYS A 53 -1.86 -4.28 7.23
C LYS A 53 -2.63 -5.59 7.23
N THR A 54 -3.96 -5.57 7.31
CA THR A 54 -4.77 -6.79 7.23
C THR A 54 -4.62 -7.42 5.84
N GLU A 55 -4.72 -6.65 4.76
CA GLU A 55 -4.55 -7.18 3.40
C GLU A 55 -3.14 -7.74 3.13
N ILE A 56 -2.11 -7.16 3.76
CA ILE A 56 -0.71 -7.59 3.61
C ILE A 56 -0.37 -8.79 4.53
N LEU A 57 -0.76 -8.73 5.81
CA LEU A 57 -0.34 -9.67 6.87
C LEU A 57 -1.28 -10.85 7.06
N VAL A 58 -2.57 -10.76 6.70
CA VAL A 58 -3.48 -11.92 6.80
C VAL A 58 -3.10 -13.01 5.80
N ASN A 59 -2.36 -12.65 4.76
CA ASN A 59 -1.84 -13.58 3.80
C ASN A 59 -0.31 -13.64 3.93
N ASP A 60 0.22 -14.63 4.66
CA ASP A 60 1.66 -14.89 4.77
C ASP A 60 2.34 -14.88 3.39
N GLU A 61 1.64 -15.34 2.36
CA GLU A 61 2.11 -15.32 0.98
C GLU A 61 2.27 -13.88 0.41
N MET A 62 1.36 -12.97 0.75
CA MET A 62 1.43 -11.59 0.26
C MET A 62 2.58 -10.82 0.92
N SER A 63 2.81 -11.05 2.20
CA SER A 63 3.99 -10.50 2.90
C SER A 63 5.30 -10.95 2.22
N ALA A 64 5.44 -12.25 1.93
CA ALA A 64 6.60 -12.79 1.22
C ALA A 64 6.74 -12.23 -0.20
N ILE A 65 5.62 -11.99 -0.90
CA ILE A 65 5.61 -11.34 -2.22
C ILE A 65 6.14 -9.90 -2.12
N VAL A 66 5.64 -9.10 -1.18
CA VAL A 66 6.08 -7.71 -0.98
C VAL A 66 7.57 -7.66 -0.65
N GLU A 67 8.03 -8.48 0.29
CA GLU A 67 9.44 -8.54 0.70
C GLU A 67 10.36 -8.93 -0.46
N THR A 68 10.00 -9.99 -1.20
CA THR A 68 10.81 -10.48 -2.31
C THR A 68 10.79 -9.50 -3.49
N LEU A 69 9.63 -8.89 -3.78
CA LEU A 69 9.51 -7.88 -4.83
C LEU A 69 10.33 -6.63 -4.50
N TRP A 70 10.33 -6.19 -3.25
CA TRP A 70 11.18 -5.10 -2.77
C TRP A 70 12.66 -5.44 -2.88
N GLY A 71 13.09 -6.61 -2.38
CA GLY A 71 14.48 -7.08 -2.50
C GLY A 71 14.95 -7.25 -3.95
N ASN A 72 14.01 -7.40 -4.89
CA ASN A 72 14.26 -7.47 -6.33
C ASN A 72 14.00 -6.17 -7.07
N GLU A 73 13.89 -5.02 -6.39
CA GLU A 73 13.74 -3.69 -6.98
C GLU A 73 12.50 -3.58 -7.91
N GLY A 74 11.42 -4.30 -7.58
CA GLY A 74 10.21 -4.37 -8.41
C GLY A 74 10.30 -5.32 -9.61
N ASN A 75 11.37 -6.11 -9.73
CA ASN A 75 11.54 -7.06 -10.84
C ASN A 75 10.61 -8.27 -10.69
N MET A 76 9.52 -8.25 -11.45
CA MET A 76 8.50 -9.31 -11.49
C MET A 76 9.03 -10.67 -11.92
N VAL A 77 9.97 -10.73 -12.86
CA VAL A 77 10.49 -12.00 -13.38
C VAL A 77 11.37 -12.67 -12.34
N LYS A 78 12.29 -11.91 -11.75
CA LYS A 78 13.17 -12.39 -10.70
C LYS A 78 12.39 -12.79 -9.45
N THR A 79 11.40 -11.99 -9.05
CA THR A 79 10.52 -12.30 -7.92
C THR A 79 9.73 -13.59 -8.13
N ALA A 80 9.20 -13.82 -9.33
CA ALA A 80 8.51 -15.06 -9.64
C ALA A 80 9.46 -16.28 -9.53
N GLN A 81 10.70 -16.13 -10.00
CA GLN A 81 11.72 -17.18 -9.87
C GLN A 81 12.08 -17.47 -8.41
N ASP A 82 12.34 -16.43 -7.62
CA ASP A 82 12.76 -16.55 -6.21
C ASP A 82 11.64 -17.12 -5.32
N LEU A 83 10.38 -16.85 -5.67
CA LEU A 83 9.20 -17.41 -4.99
C LEU A 83 8.73 -18.76 -5.56
N TYR A 84 9.43 -19.31 -6.57
CA TYR A 84 9.00 -20.52 -7.30
C TYR A 84 7.58 -20.43 -7.86
N LEU A 85 7.14 -19.22 -8.22
CA LEU A 85 5.85 -18.93 -8.82
C LEU A 85 5.99 -18.78 -10.33
N HIS A 86 4.95 -19.16 -11.06
CA HIS A 86 4.83 -18.74 -12.44
C HIS A 86 4.53 -17.23 -12.51
N ARG A 87 5.09 -16.53 -13.50
CA ARG A 87 4.88 -15.08 -13.69
C ARG A 87 3.41 -14.68 -13.69
N ASN A 88 2.56 -15.46 -14.38
CA ASN A 88 1.11 -15.18 -14.43
C ASN A 88 0.43 -15.37 -13.07
N THR A 89 0.91 -16.32 -12.26
CA THR A 89 0.40 -16.54 -10.90
C THR A 89 0.76 -15.37 -10.00
N LEU A 90 2.01 -14.91 -10.05
CA LEU A 90 2.43 -13.70 -9.33
C LEU A 90 1.61 -12.48 -9.79
N GLN A 91 1.45 -12.30 -11.10
CA GLN A 91 0.64 -11.23 -11.67
C GLN A 91 -0.79 -11.24 -11.15
N TYR A 92 -1.45 -12.38 -11.17
CA TYR A 92 -2.81 -12.55 -10.65
C TYR A 92 -2.93 -12.21 -9.16
N LYS A 93 -1.94 -12.60 -8.35
CA LYS A 93 -1.92 -12.26 -6.92
C LYS A 93 -1.78 -10.76 -6.71
N LEU A 94 -0.91 -10.09 -7.46
CA LEU A 94 -0.78 -8.63 -7.42
C LEU A 94 -2.06 -7.92 -7.86
N ASP A 95 -2.72 -8.40 -8.91
CA ASP A 95 -3.97 -7.80 -9.38
C ASP A 95 -5.09 -7.96 -8.35
N LYS A 96 -5.17 -9.12 -7.68
CA LYS A 96 -6.10 -9.33 -6.55
C LYS A 96 -5.79 -8.43 -5.36
N PHE A 97 -4.52 -8.25 -5.04
CA PHE A 97 -4.10 -7.35 -3.98
C PHE A 97 -4.48 -5.90 -4.30
N TYR A 98 -4.25 -5.45 -5.54
CA TYR A 98 -4.63 -4.12 -6.01
C TYR A 98 -6.15 -3.90 -5.92
N GLN A 99 -6.96 -4.88 -6.31
CA GLN A 99 -8.43 -4.77 -6.23
C GLN A 99 -8.96 -4.56 -4.80
N ARG A 100 -8.23 -5.02 -3.78
CA ARG A 100 -8.64 -4.92 -2.38
C ARG A 100 -8.04 -3.71 -1.67
N SER A 101 -6.75 -3.46 -1.90
CA SER A 101 -5.98 -2.43 -1.20
C SER A 101 -5.94 -1.08 -1.92
N GLY A 102 -6.18 -1.06 -3.24
CA GLY A 102 -5.91 0.11 -4.08
C GLY A 102 -4.43 0.37 -4.35
N LEU A 103 -3.52 -0.50 -3.88
CA LEU A 103 -2.08 -0.39 -4.06
C LEU A 103 -1.59 -1.32 -5.18
N ASN A 104 -1.01 -0.74 -6.23
CA ASN A 104 -0.44 -1.46 -7.35
C ASN A 104 1.07 -1.61 -7.16
N LEU A 105 1.49 -2.76 -6.63
CA LEU A 105 2.90 -3.05 -6.32
C LEU A 105 3.87 -3.09 -7.52
N LYS A 106 3.36 -2.90 -8.74
CA LYS A 106 4.20 -2.65 -9.92
C LYS A 106 4.78 -1.23 -9.90
N HIS A 107 4.15 -0.32 -9.19
CA HIS A 107 4.66 1.03 -8.93
C HIS A 107 5.51 1.01 -7.66
N LEU A 108 6.68 1.65 -7.74
CA LEU A 108 7.65 1.64 -6.65
C LEU A 108 7.12 2.36 -5.41
N ASP A 109 6.33 3.41 -5.56
CA ASP A 109 5.76 4.17 -4.44
C ASP A 109 4.80 3.29 -3.60
N ASP A 110 3.89 2.58 -4.29
CA ASP A 110 2.95 1.63 -3.69
C ASP A 110 3.67 0.44 -3.03
N LEU A 111 4.74 -0.04 -3.67
CA LEU A 111 5.59 -1.10 -3.13
C LEU A 111 6.34 -0.63 -1.88
N ALA A 112 6.92 0.56 -1.92
CA ALA A 112 7.61 1.17 -0.79
C ALA A 112 6.67 1.36 0.39
N LEU A 113 5.46 1.89 0.16
CA LEU A 113 4.44 2.02 1.19
C LEU A 113 4.10 0.66 1.81
N SER A 114 3.85 -0.36 0.97
CA SER A 114 3.51 -1.71 1.45
C SER A 114 4.63 -2.35 2.26
N TYR A 115 5.89 -2.15 1.83
CA TYR A 115 7.06 -2.62 2.55
C TYR A 115 7.27 -1.87 3.88
N LEU A 116 7.08 -0.55 3.92
CA LEU A 116 7.14 0.23 5.16
C LEU A 116 6.09 -0.25 6.17
N LEU A 117 4.87 -0.53 5.70
CA LEU A 117 3.79 -1.05 6.55
C LEU A 117 4.11 -2.44 7.13
N LEU A 118 4.91 -3.26 6.43
CA LEU A 118 5.42 -4.54 6.97
C LEU A 118 6.46 -4.33 8.08
N LEU A 119 7.32 -3.33 7.96
CA LEU A 119 8.40 -3.08 8.91
C LEU A 119 7.91 -2.47 10.23
N GLU A 120 6.82 -1.72 10.19
CA GLU A 120 6.21 -1.19 11.40
C GLU A 120 5.55 -2.30 12.23
N LYS A 121 6.09 -2.56 13.42
CA LYS A 121 5.49 -3.46 14.42
C LYS A 121 4.38 -2.78 15.20
#